data_AF-A0A0F9A645-F1
#
_entry.id   AF-A0A0F9A645-F1
#
_cell.length_a   1.000
_cell.length_b   1.000
_cell.length_c   1.000
_cell.angle_alpha   90.00
_cell.angle_beta   90.00
_cell.angle_gamma   90.00
#
_symmetry.space_group_name_H-M   'P 1'
#
loop_
_entity.id
_entity.type
_entity.pdbx_description
1 polymer ?
#
loop_
_entity_poly.entity_id
_entity_poly.type
_entity_poly.pdbx_seq_one_letter_code
_entity_poly.pdbx_strand_id
1 'polypeptide(L)'
;MELSDYSKIHQMYYREVHRMKGHQVVVQEKVDGSQISFGRKDGKLFVRSKNQMIDIDNPDGMFAPAVAVLKTKELPDDYVFRGEYLKTPHHNVLTMTGYPKTISSSMISNLLMEVIIIFITQM
;
A
#
# COMPACT_ATOMS: atom_id res chain seq x y z
N MET A 1 5.33 6.78 -17.17
CA MET A 1 5.82 5.55 -16.51
C MET A 1 4.62 4.66 -16.25
N GLU A 2 4.78 3.35 -16.40
CA GLU A 2 3.80 2.39 -15.90
C GLU A 2 4.36 1.72 -14.64
N LEU A 3 3.58 1.74 -13.57
CA LEU A 3 3.91 1.00 -12.35
C LEU A 3 3.56 -0.48 -12.56
N SER A 4 4.46 -1.38 -12.18
CA SER A 4 4.18 -2.81 -12.22
C SER A 4 3.11 -3.18 -11.18
N ASP A 5 2.36 -4.24 -11.46
CA ASP A 5 1.50 -4.84 -10.44
C ASP A 5 2.35 -5.35 -9.26
N TYR A 6 1.70 -5.46 -8.11
CA TYR A 6 2.29 -6.08 -6.94
C TYR A 6 2.32 -7.60 -7.11
N SER A 7 3.34 -8.24 -6.54
CA SER A 7 3.47 -9.68 -6.61
C SER A 7 2.26 -10.36 -5.96
N LYS A 8 1.77 -11.42 -6.60
CA LYS A 8 0.65 -12.20 -6.08
C LYS A 8 1.02 -12.80 -4.73
N ILE A 9 0.25 -12.46 -3.70
CA ILE A 9 0.36 -13.07 -2.38
C ILE A 9 -0.30 -14.45 -2.44
N HIS A 10 0.45 -15.49 -2.10
CA HIS A 10 -0.04 -16.86 -2.04
C HIS A 10 -0.48 -17.22 -0.63
N GLN A 11 -1.55 -18.01 -0.53
CA GLN A 11 -1.99 -18.58 0.74
C GLN A 11 -0.97 -19.59 1.28
N MET A 12 -1.08 -19.89 2.58
CA MET A 12 -0.35 -21.01 3.16
C MET A 12 -0.63 -22.28 2.36
N TYR A 13 0.36 -23.16 2.25
CA TYR A 13 0.30 -24.43 1.49
C TYR A 13 0.38 -24.34 -0.05
N TYR A 14 0.56 -23.15 -0.63
CA TYR A 14 1.01 -23.04 -2.02
C TYR A 14 2.45 -23.56 -2.18
N ARG A 15 2.78 -24.13 -3.36
CA ARG A 15 4.08 -24.77 -3.63
C ARG A 15 5.24 -23.79 -3.44
N GLU A 16 5.05 -22.55 -3.84
CA GLU A 16 6.01 -21.45 -3.76
C GLU A 16 6.29 -21.10 -2.30
N VAL A 17 5.26 -21.11 -1.44
CA VAL A 17 5.37 -20.84 0.00
C VAL A 17 6.12 -21.98 0.71
N HIS A 18 5.95 -23.23 0.26
CA HIS A 18 6.69 -24.37 0.82
C HIS A 18 8.21 -24.24 0.67
N ARG A 19 8.68 -23.52 -0.36
CA ARG A 19 10.11 -23.27 -0.55
C ARG A 19 10.72 -22.35 0.51
N MET A 20 9.89 -21.63 1.27
CA MET A 20 10.35 -20.77 2.36
C MET A 20 10.61 -21.54 3.66
N LYS A 21 10.32 -22.84 3.72
CA LYS A 21 10.53 -23.66 4.92
C LYS A 21 12.02 -23.68 5.29
N GLY A 22 12.33 -23.39 6.55
CA GLY A 22 13.71 -23.33 7.06
C GLY A 22 14.40 -21.97 6.81
N HIS A 23 13.75 -21.04 6.12
CA HIS A 23 14.21 -19.66 6.02
C HIS A 23 13.59 -18.80 7.12
N GLN A 24 14.33 -17.79 7.57
CA GLN A 24 13.78 -16.75 8.42
C GLN A 24 12.83 -15.87 7.59
N VAL A 25 11.63 -15.65 8.12
CA VAL A 25 10.59 -14.84 7.46
C VAL A 25 10.12 -13.74 8.39
N VAL A 26 9.69 -12.63 7.79
CA VAL A 26 8.99 -11.56 8.50
C VAL A 26 7.49 -11.77 8.27
N VAL A 27 6.74 -11.87 9.35
CA VAL A 27 5.27 -11.93 9.31
C VAL A 27 4.74 -10.54 9.61
N GLN A 28 3.89 -10.04 8.73
CA GLN A 28 3.25 -8.73 8.86
C GLN A 28 1.73 -8.93 8.89
N GLU A 29 1.03 -8.00 9.53
CA GLU A 29 -0.43 -7.96 9.48
C GLU A 29 -0.90 -7.85 8.03
N LYS A 30 -1.87 -8.69 7.66
CA LYS A 30 -2.58 -8.49 6.40
C LYS A 30 -3.68 -7.47 6.62
N VAL A 31 -3.35 -6.21 6.33
CA VAL A 31 -4.34 -5.13 6.24
C VAL A 31 -5.37 -5.49 5.15
N ASP A 32 -6.65 -5.30 5.46
CA ASP A 32 -7.74 -5.61 4.54
C ASP A 32 -8.28 -4.34 3.88
N GLY A 33 -7.51 -3.85 2.91
CA GLY A 33 -7.82 -2.66 2.14
C GLY A 33 -7.93 -2.93 0.64
N SER A 34 -7.74 -1.87 -0.13
CA SER A 34 -7.53 -1.97 -1.57
C SER A 34 -6.07 -1.66 -1.93
N GLN A 35 -5.42 -2.61 -2.60
CA GLN A 35 -4.02 -2.46 -3.04
C GLN A 35 -3.83 -1.16 -3.83
N ILE A 36 -2.82 -0.39 -3.42
CA ILE A 36 -2.37 0.83 -4.07
C ILE A 36 -0.85 0.82 -4.21
N SER A 37 -0.34 1.29 -5.34
CA SER A 37 1.09 1.54 -5.58
C SER A 37 1.26 2.96 -6.10
N PHE A 38 2.28 3.67 -5.62
CA PHE A 38 2.53 5.04 -6.01
C PHE A 38 4.02 5.38 -5.95
N GLY A 39 4.45 6.38 -6.69
CA GLY A 39 5.86 6.81 -6.71
C GLY A 39 6.05 8.04 -7.57
N ARG A 40 7.23 8.65 -7.49
CA ARG A 40 7.61 9.75 -8.38
C ARG A 40 8.73 9.34 -9.33
N LYS A 41 8.66 9.86 -10.55
CA LYS A 41 9.73 9.77 -11.54
C LYS A 41 9.81 11.09 -12.29
N ASP A 42 11.01 11.68 -12.37
CA ASP A 42 11.24 12.97 -13.01
C ASP A 42 10.28 14.06 -12.45
N GLY A 43 10.09 14.06 -11.13
CA GLY A 43 9.15 14.93 -10.41
C GLY A 43 7.66 14.65 -10.60
N LYS A 44 7.28 13.68 -11.45
CA LYS A 44 5.87 13.36 -11.75
C LYS A 44 5.35 12.21 -10.89
N LEU A 45 4.17 12.40 -10.31
CA LEU A 45 3.49 11.38 -9.51
C LEU A 45 2.83 10.34 -10.43
N PHE A 46 2.98 9.07 -10.09
CA PHE A 46 2.30 7.95 -10.70
C PHE A 46 1.58 7.16 -9.60
N VAL A 47 0.33 6.76 -9.86
CA VAL A 47 -0.48 5.97 -8.92
C VAL A 47 -1.16 4.85 -9.69
N ARG A 48 -1.28 3.69 -9.06
CA ARG A 48 -1.81 2.46 -9.63
C ARG A 48 -2.63 1.70 -8.57
N SER A 49 -3.78 1.20 -8.98
CA SER A 49 -4.52 0.14 -8.27
C SER A 49 -4.04 -1.23 -8.75
N LYS A 50 -4.51 -2.33 -8.15
CA LYS A 50 -4.17 -3.69 -8.61
C LYS A 50 -4.24 -3.86 -10.15
N ASN A 51 -5.34 -3.40 -10.75
CA ASN A 51 -5.61 -3.71 -12.16
C ASN A 51 -5.18 -2.60 -13.13
N GLN A 52 -5.11 -1.34 -12.69
CA GLN A 52 -4.92 -0.21 -13.62
C GLN A 52 -4.19 0.98 -12.99
N MET A 53 -3.50 1.74 -13.85
CA MET A 53 -3.01 3.07 -13.54
C MET A 53 -4.19 3.99 -13.22
N ILE A 54 -3.98 4.93 -12.30
CA ILE A 54 -4.98 5.95 -11.92
C ILE A 54 -4.59 7.26 -12.59
N ASP A 55 -5.57 7.88 -13.26
CA ASP A 55 -5.42 9.23 -13.80
C ASP A 55 -5.29 10.22 -12.64
N ILE A 56 -4.15 10.91 -12.58
CA ILE A 56 -3.83 11.82 -11.48
C ILE A 56 -4.59 13.14 -11.62
N ASP A 57 -4.92 13.55 -12.85
CA ASP A 57 -5.58 14.82 -13.14
C ASP A 57 -7.09 14.70 -12.99
N ASN A 58 -7.64 13.52 -13.30
CA ASN A 58 -9.04 13.19 -13.09
C ASN A 58 -9.21 11.84 -12.37
N PRO A 59 -8.81 11.74 -11.09
CA PRO A 59 -8.89 10.49 -10.37
C PRO A 59 -10.35 10.17 -10.05
N ASP A 60 -10.82 9.01 -10.48
CA ASP A 60 -12.19 8.55 -10.29
C ASP A 60 -12.34 7.55 -9.13
N GLY A 61 -13.58 7.33 -8.72
CA GLY A 61 -13.93 6.26 -7.80
C GLY A 61 -13.32 6.39 -6.40
N MET A 62 -12.81 5.26 -5.87
CA MET A 62 -12.46 5.17 -4.45
C MET A 62 -11.10 5.78 -4.09
N PHE A 63 -10.19 5.95 -5.06
CA PHE A 63 -8.81 6.40 -4.82
C PHE A 63 -8.60 7.90 -4.99
N ALA A 64 -9.59 8.65 -5.49
CA ALA A 64 -9.49 10.11 -5.65
C ALA A 64 -9.00 10.85 -4.38
N PRO A 65 -9.48 10.48 -3.18
CA PRO A 65 -8.98 11.10 -1.96
C PRO A 65 -7.52 10.75 -1.65
N ALA A 66 -7.06 9.52 -1.92
CA ALA A 66 -5.66 9.14 -1.78
C ALA A 66 -4.76 9.94 -2.73
N VAL A 67 -5.19 10.12 -3.98
CA VAL A 67 -4.47 10.94 -4.97
C VAL A 67 -4.35 12.38 -4.50
N ALA A 68 -5.41 12.96 -3.94
CA ALA A 68 -5.37 14.32 -3.39
C ALA A 68 -4.31 14.47 -2.29
N VAL A 69 -4.21 13.49 -1.39
CA VAL A 69 -3.16 13.48 -0.35
C VAL A 69 -1.78 13.32 -0.98
N LEU A 70 -1.59 12.33 -1.87
CA LEU A 70 -0.29 12.02 -2.47
C LEU A 70 0.28 13.19 -3.29
N LYS A 71 -0.56 14.02 -3.92
CA LYS A 71 -0.13 15.24 -4.61
C LYS A 71 0.60 16.22 -3.69
N THR A 72 0.22 16.27 -2.41
CA THR A 72 0.81 17.18 -1.41
C THR A 72 2.06 16.61 -0.73
N LYS A 73 2.35 15.32 -0.92
CA LYS A 73 3.49 14.67 -0.28
C LYS A 73 4.76 14.85 -1.09
N GLU A 74 5.82 15.18 -0.39
CA GLU A 74 7.19 15.02 -0.87
C GLU A 74 7.52 13.52 -0.82
N LEU A 75 7.78 12.95 -1.99
CA LEU A 75 8.20 11.57 -2.16
C LEU A 75 9.55 11.60 -2.87
N PRO A 76 10.51 10.75 -2.48
CA PRO A 76 11.75 10.62 -3.22
C PRO A 76 11.46 10.11 -4.63
N ASP A 77 12.13 10.69 -5.61
CA ASP A 77 12.09 10.23 -7.00
C ASP A 77 12.75 8.86 -7.12
N ASP A 78 12.30 8.06 -8.09
CA ASP A 78 12.78 6.71 -8.38
C ASP A 78 12.54 5.71 -7.25
N TYR A 79 11.49 5.93 -6.46
CA TYR A 79 10.96 4.96 -5.51
C TYR A 79 9.49 4.65 -5.76
N VAL A 80 9.14 3.38 -5.63
CA VAL A 80 7.77 2.89 -5.62
C VAL A 80 7.39 2.44 -4.22
N PHE A 81 6.34 3.05 -3.69
CA PHE A 81 5.68 2.68 -2.45
C PHE A 81 4.49 1.80 -2.77
N ARG A 82 4.32 0.72 -2.01
CA ARG A 82 3.23 -0.23 -2.16
C ARG A 82 2.53 -0.41 -0.83
N GLY A 83 1.21 -0.42 -0.86
CA GLY A 83 0.42 -0.45 0.35
C GLY A 83 -1.03 -0.83 0.13
N GLU A 84 -1.79 -0.72 1.20
CA GLU A 84 -3.24 -0.90 1.23
C GLU A 84 -3.90 0.44 1.53
N TYR A 85 -4.89 0.80 0.71
CA TYR A 85 -5.72 1.98 0.93
C TYR A 85 -7.00 1.60 1.69
N LEU A 86 -7.24 2.29 2.80
CA LEU A 86 -8.46 2.15 3.59
C LEU A 86 -9.33 3.41 3.46
N LYS A 87 -10.51 3.26 2.84
CA LYS A 87 -11.48 4.35 2.67
C LYS A 87 -12.30 4.62 3.94
N THR A 88 -12.58 3.58 4.71
CA THR A 88 -13.32 3.64 5.97
C THR A 88 -12.66 2.69 6.98
N PRO A 89 -12.67 3.00 8.28
CA PRO A 89 -12.16 2.10 9.34
C PRO A 89 -13.00 0.82 9.51
N HIS A 90 -13.88 0.48 8.57
CA HIS A 90 -14.80 -0.64 8.66
C HIS A 90 -14.98 -1.26 7.28
N HIS A 91 -14.30 -2.39 7.04
CA HIS A 91 -14.63 -3.29 5.94
C HIS A 91 -14.17 -4.74 6.16
N ASN A 92 -14.22 -5.33 7.37
CA ASN A 92 -14.44 -6.79 7.54
C ASN A 92 -14.60 -7.26 9.00
N VAL A 93 -14.98 -8.55 9.15
CA VAL A 93 -15.41 -9.37 10.32
C VAL A 93 -14.75 -9.10 11.69
N LEU A 94 -13.59 -8.45 11.76
CA LEU A 94 -12.88 -8.15 13.01
C LEU A 94 -12.96 -6.64 13.30
N THR A 95 -13.66 -6.28 14.37
CA THR A 95 -13.67 -4.92 14.91
C THR A 95 -12.26 -4.53 15.30
N MET A 96 -11.74 -3.41 14.78
CA MET A 96 -10.45 -2.86 15.21
C MET A 96 -10.56 -2.30 16.63
N THR A 97 -10.41 -3.16 17.63
CA THR A 97 -10.24 -2.78 19.03
C THR A 97 -8.80 -3.09 19.46
N GLY A 98 -7.93 -2.08 19.39
CA GLY A 98 -6.63 -2.07 20.07
C GLY A 98 -5.44 -2.51 19.22
N TYR A 99 -4.62 -1.55 18.78
CA TYR A 99 -3.28 -1.81 18.26
C TYR A 99 -2.30 -2.16 19.42
N PRO A 100 -1.47 -3.21 19.32
CA PRO A 100 -0.33 -3.39 20.19
C PRO A 100 0.78 -2.38 19.84
N LYS A 101 1.26 -1.66 20.85
CA LYS A 101 2.35 -0.66 20.79
C LYS A 101 3.72 -1.29 20.44
N THR A 102 3.98 -1.63 19.18
CA THR A 102 5.36 -1.95 18.74
C THR A 102 5.71 -1.48 17.31
N ILE A 103 4.88 -0.66 16.67
CA ILE A 103 5.27 0.06 15.45
C ILE A 103 5.35 1.53 15.84
N SER A 104 6.48 2.20 15.55
CA SER A 104 6.69 3.59 15.98
C SER A 104 5.58 4.49 15.45
N SER A 105 4.69 4.89 16.35
CA SER A 105 3.49 5.68 16.08
C SER A 105 3.79 7.07 15.47
N SER A 106 5.06 7.46 15.41
CA SER A 106 5.53 8.75 14.91
C SER A 106 5.64 8.86 13.37
N MET A 107 5.43 7.78 12.61
CA MET A 107 5.42 7.84 11.13
C MET A 107 4.02 7.66 10.50
N ILE A 108 3.00 7.36 11.29
CA ILE A 108 1.64 7.05 10.82
C ILE A 108 0.64 7.78 11.70
N SER A 109 0.50 9.10 11.52
CA SER A 109 -0.70 9.81 11.97
C SER A 109 -0.77 11.19 11.35
N ASN A 110 -1.64 11.35 10.35
CA ASN A 110 -2.79 12.24 10.48
C ASN A 110 -3.58 12.30 9.17
N LEU A 111 -4.91 12.36 9.35
CA LEU A 111 -5.97 12.68 8.39
C LEU A 111 -6.62 11.48 7.66
N LEU A 112 -7.65 10.91 8.31
CA LEU A 112 -8.88 10.29 7.77
C LEU A 112 -8.81 9.25 6.64
N MET A 113 -7.63 8.89 6.13
CA MET A 113 -7.41 7.92 5.07
C MET A 113 -6.02 7.32 5.22
N GLU A 114 -5.97 6.09 5.72
CA GLU A 114 -4.72 5.41 5.99
C GLU A 114 -4.30 4.67 4.72
N VAL A 115 -3.21 5.14 4.10
CA VAL A 115 -2.44 4.30 3.17
C VAL A 115 -1.35 3.66 4.01
N ILE A 116 -1.48 2.35 4.25
CA ILE A 116 -0.47 1.60 5.00
C ILE A 116 0.56 1.10 4.01
N ILE A 117 1.78 1.63 4.10
CA ILE A 117 2.91 1.21 3.26
C ILE A 117 3.41 -0.14 3.76
N ILE A 118 3.43 -1.13 2.86
CA ILE A 118 3.87 -2.50 3.12
C ILE A 118 5.27 -2.73 2.54
N PHE A 119 5.59 -2.10 1.41
CA PHE A 119 6.86 -2.33 0.73
C PHE A 119 7.33 -1.09 -0.04
N ILE A 120 8.65 -0.90 -0.10
CA ILE A 120 9.30 0.18 -0.85
C ILE A 120 10.34 -0.46 -1.77
N THR A 121 10.39 -0.02 -3.03
CA THR A 121 11.37 -0.52 -4.01
C THR A 121 12.00 0.66 -4.75
N GLN A 122 13.32 0.65 -4.87
CA GLN A 122 14.04 1.59 -5.74
C GLN A 122 13.87 1.15 -7.21
N MET A 123 13.67 2.12 -8.10
CA MET A 123 13.43 1.94 -9.52
C MET A 123 14.71 1.82 -10.34
#